data_AF-A0A1L0E6R7-F1
#
_entry.id   AF-A0A1L0E6R7-F1
#
_cell.length_a   1.000
_cell.length_b   1.000
_cell.length_c   1.000
_cell.angle_alpha   90.00
_cell.angle_beta   90.00
_cell.angle_gamma   90.00
#
_symmetry.space_group_name_H-M   'P 1'
#
loop_
_entity.id
_entity.type
_entity.pdbx_description
1 polymer ?
#
loop_
_entity_poly.entity_id
_entity_poly.type
_entity_poly.pdbx_seq_one_letter_code
_entity_poly.pdbx_strand_id
1 'polypeptide(L)' 'MLNNKTVFITGGTGSFGKQFIETVLNRYPDVKKIIIYSDYH' A
#
# COMPACT_ATOMS: atom_id res chain seq x y z
N MET A 1 -7.79 -8.13 -7.49
CA MET A 1 -7.11 -9.11 -6.59
C MET A 1 -7.01 -8.62 -5.15
N LEU A 2 -6.81 -7.33 -4.87
CA LEU A 2 -6.60 -6.81 -3.49
C LEU A 2 -7.87 -6.34 -2.76
N ASN A 3 -9.02 -6.31 -3.42
CA ASN A 3 -10.31 -6.01 -2.77
C ASN A 3 -10.56 -6.99 -1.61
N ASN A 4 -11.07 -6.45 -0.51
CA ASN A 4 -11.37 -7.15 0.74
C ASN A 4 -10.15 -7.80 1.43
N LYS A 5 -8.92 -7.47 1.00
CA LYS A 5 -7.68 -7.96 1.59
C LYS A 5 -7.01 -6.89 2.45
N THR A 6 -6.27 -7.33 3.47
CA THR A 6 -5.32 -6.49 4.21
C THR A 6 -3.96 -6.61 3.54
N VAL A 7 -3.32 -5.48 3.23
CA VAL A 7 -2.00 -5.41 2.59
C VAL A 7 -1.00 -4.80 3.57
N PHE A 8 0.13 -5.47 3.78
CA PHE A 8 1.25 -4.96 4.55
C PHE A 8 2.38 -4.56 3.60
N ILE A 9 2.84 -3.31 3.71
CA ILE A 9 3.85 -2.72 2.82
C ILE A 9 5.03 -2.28 3.67
N THR A 10 6.21 -2.87 3.41
CA THR A 10 7.48 -2.37 3.94
C THR A 10 8.12 -1.38 2.95
N GLY A 11 8.80 -0.34 3.44
CA GLY A 11 9.44 0.67 2.58
C GLY A 11 8.45 1.54 1.79
N GLY A 12 7.20 1.67 2.28
CA GLY A 12 6.14 2.41 1.61
C GLY A 12 6.36 3.93 1.52
N THR A 13 7.32 4.51 2.25
CA THR A 13 7.64 5.94 2.21
C THR A 13 8.49 6.37 1.00
N GLY A 14 9.18 5.44 0.34
CA GLY A 14 9.96 5.73 -0.88
C GLY A 14 9.07 6.13 -2.06
N SER A 15 9.67 6.71 -3.11
CA SER A 15 8.95 7.15 -4.32
C SER A 15 8.13 6.01 -4.96
N PHE A 16 8.72 4.82 -5.04
CA PHE A 16 8.03 3.62 -5.50
C PHE A 16 6.87 3.21 -4.59
N GLY A 17 7.09 3.23 -3.27
CA GLY A 17 6.07 2.86 -2.28
C GLY A 17 4.83 3.74 -2.39
N LYS A 18 5.02 5.05 -2.50
CA LYS A 18 3.93 6.02 -2.73
C LYS A 18 3.16 5.72 -4.01
N GLN A 19 3.87 5.55 -5.14
CA GLN A 19 3.23 5.25 -6.43
C GLN A 19 2.47 3.92 -6.41
N PHE A 20 3.02 2.92 -5.72
CA PHE A 20 2.37 1.62 -5.55
C PHE A 20 1.09 1.75 -4.73
N ILE A 21 1.12 2.47 -3.61
CA ILE A 21 -0.07 2.74 -2.78
C ILE A 21 -1.16 3.44 -3.58
N GLU A 22 -0.82 4.49 -4.34
CA GLU A 22 -1.77 5.17 -5.23
C GLU A 22 -2.38 4.20 -6.26
N THR A 23 -1.54 3.35 -6.85
CA THR A 23 -2.00 2.33 -7.81
C THR A 23 -2.96 1.34 -7.15
N VAL A 24 -2.70 0.92 -5.92
CA VAL A 24 -3.57 0.02 -5.17
C VAL A 24 -4.91 0.69 -4.88
N LEU A 25 -4.91 1.91 -4.37
CA LEU A 25 -6.13 2.65 -4.05
C LEU A 25 -7.00 2.89 -5.30
N ASN A 26 -6.37 3.18 -6.45
CA ASN A 26 -7.09 3.43 -7.70
C ASN A 26 -7.64 2.15 -8.36
N ARG A 27 -6.89 1.04 -8.34
CA ARG A 27 -7.27 -0.21 -9.02
C ARG A 27 -8.09 -1.15 -8.14
N TYR A 28 -8.01 -1.00 -6.82
CA TYR A 28 -8.64 -1.88 -5.84
C TYR A 28 -9.38 -1.06 -4.78
N PRO A 29 -10.49 -0.37 -5.15
CA PRO A 29 -11.19 0.56 -4.27
C PRO A 29 -11.74 -0.09 -3.00
N ASP A 30 -12.02 -1.39 -3.02
CA ASP A 30 -12.51 -2.13 -1.85
C ASP A 30 -11.38 -2.78 -1.03
N VAL A 31 -10.12 -2.33 -1.17
CA VAL A 31 -9.03 -2.82 -0.32
C VAL A 31 -9.39 -2.58 1.16
N LYS A 32 -9.30 -3.62 1.98
CA LYS A 32 -9.84 -3.57 3.34
C LYS A 32 -9.00 -2.69 4.26
N LYS A 33 -7.67 -2.81 4.14
CA LYS A 33 -6.71 -2.09 4.98
C LYS A 33 -5.33 -2.12 4.32
N ILE A 34 -4.62 -1.00 4.37
CA ILE A 34 -3.21 -0.92 4.02
C ILE A 34 -2.44 -0.56 5.29
N ILE A 35 -1.43 -1.34 5.64
CA ILE A 35 -0.54 -1.09 6.77
C ILE A 35 0.84 -0.81 6.20
N ILE A 36 1.36 0.38 6.46
CA ILE A 36 2.67 0.82 5.97
C ILE A 36 3.65 0.79 7.13
N TYR A 37 4.75 0.06 6.96
CA TYR A 37 5.88 0.06 7.87
C TYR A 37 7.11 0.55 7.11
N SER A 38 7.79 1.56 7.62
CA SER A 38 9.03 2.05 7.01
C SER A 38 9.99 2.36 8.14
N ASP A 39 11.20 1.85 8.01
CA ASP A 39 12.26 2.13 8.96
C ASP A 39 12.89 3.48 8.62
N TYR A 40 13.22 4.25 9.66
CA TYR A 40 14.01 5.48 9.54
C TYR A 40 15.42 5.11 10.00
N HIS A 41 16.33 4.90 9.05
CA HIS A 41 17.77 4.99 9.29
C HIS A 41 18.25 6.39 8.91
#